data_AF-A0A3D5F5B7-F1
#
_entry.id   AF-A0A3D5F5B7-F1
#
_cell.length_a   1.000
_cell.length_b   1.000
_cell.length_c   1.000
_cell.angle_alpha   90.00
_cell.angle_beta   90.00
_cell.angle_gamma   90.00
#
_symmetry.space_group_name_H-M   'P 1'
#
loop_
_entity.id
_entity.type
_entity.pdbx_description
1 polymer ?
#
loop_
_entity_poly.entity_id
_entity_poly.type
_entity_poly.pdbx_seq_one_letter_code
_entity_poly.pdbx_strand_id
1 'polypeptide(L)' 'EARAFEIRYEVANRTISLAGDAELNQNTSVVKGETIVYDMEKEQLKATGDGSGSE' A
#
# COMPACT_ATOMS: atom_id res chain seq x y z
N GLU A 1 9.17 -4.72 2.97
CA GLU A 1 8.95 -5.60 1.79
C GLU A 1 7.54 -5.33 1.25
N ALA A 2 7.35 -5.42 -0.06
CA ALA A 2 6.07 -5.16 -0.72
C ALA A 2 5.65 -6.38 -1.55
N ARG A 3 4.40 -6.82 -1.42
CA ARG A 3 3.82 -7.93 -2.19
C ARG A 3 2.42 -7.55 -2.64
N ALA A 4 2.11 -7.89 -3.88
CA ALA A 4 0.79 -7.73 -4.49
C ALA A 4 0.77 -8.49 -5.82
N PHE A 5 -0.42 -8.70 -6.37
CA PHE A 5 -0.58 -9.20 -7.74
C PHE A 5 0.00 -8.20 -8.75
N GLU A 6 -0.24 -6.90 -8.52
CA GLU A 6 0.28 -5.83 -9.36
C GLU A 6 0.88 -4.70 -8.52
N ILE A 7 2.04 -4.20 -8.96
CA ILE A 7 2.71 -3.03 -8.38
C ILE A 7 2.93 -2.02 -9.50
N ARG A 8 2.37 -0.82 -9.36
CA ARG A 8 2.53 0.30 -10.30
C ARG A 8 3.26 1.45 -9.64
N TYR A 9 4.18 2.04 -10.38
CA TYR A 9 4.81 3.30 -10.02
C TYR A 9 4.50 4.36 -11.08
N GLU A 10 3.79 5.40 -10.68
CA GLU A 10 3.44 6.53 -11.54
C GLU A 10 4.35 7.71 -11.23
N VAL A 11 5.35 7.94 -12.09
CA VAL A 11 6.35 9.01 -11.90
C VAL A 11 5.72 10.39 -11.87
N ALA A 12 4.73 10.66 -12.75
CA ALA A 12 4.07 11.95 -12.86
C ALA A 12 3.38 12.37 -11.54
N ASN A 13 2.82 11.40 -10.83
CA ASN A 13 2.06 11.60 -9.60
C ASN A 13 2.88 11.21 -8.35
N ARG A 14 4.12 10.75 -8.52
CA ARG A 14 4.98 10.19 -7.48
C ARG A 14 4.20 9.24 -6.55
N THR A 15 3.41 8.38 -7.15
CA THR A 15 2.49 7.48 -6.45
C THR A 15 2.88 6.03 -6.71
N ILE A 16 2.89 5.22 -5.66
CA ILE A 16 3.06 3.76 -5.75
C ILE A 16 1.73 3.12 -5.36
N SER A 17 1.24 2.21 -6.20
CA SER A 17 -0.01 1.48 -5.98
C SER A 17 0.25 -0.02 -6.03
N LEU A 18 -0.18 -0.72 -4.99
CA LEU A 18 -0.18 -2.17 -4.87
C LEU A 18 -1.62 -2.65 -4.96
N ALA A 19 -1.94 -3.58 -5.86
CA ALA A 19 -3.30 -4.06 -6.08
C ALA A 19 -3.35 -5.59 -6.17
N GLY A 20 -4.43 -6.17 -5.61
CA GLY A 20 -4.65 -7.61 -5.53
C GLY A 20 -3.81 -8.24 -4.43
N ASP A 21 -4.45 -8.62 -3.32
CA ASP A 21 -3.80 -9.19 -2.12
C ASP A 21 -2.56 -8.40 -1.69
N ALA A 22 -2.70 -7.07 -1.58
CA ALA A 22 -1.62 -6.17 -1.27
C ALA A 22 -1.17 -6.30 0.19
N GLU A 23 0.12 -6.50 0.39
CA GLU A 23 0.79 -6.56 1.68
C GLU A 23 2.04 -5.67 1.67
N LEU A 24 2.13 -4.78 2.65
CA LEU A 24 3.30 -3.93 2.88
C LEU A 24 3.84 -4.16 4.28
N ASN A 25 5.06 -4.68 4.36
CA ASN A 25 5.81 -4.89 5.60
C ASN A 25 6.75 -3.71 5.84
N GLN A 26 6.42 -2.89 6.85
CA GLN A 26 7.24 -1.77 7.33
C GLN A 26 7.78 -2.06 8.73
N ASN A 27 9.05 -2.49 8.80
CA ASN A 27 9.74 -2.83 10.05
C ASN A 27 8.94 -3.83 10.92
N THR A 28 8.21 -3.33 11.93
CA THR A 28 7.39 -4.11 12.87
C THR A 28 5.92 -4.17 12.49
N SER A 29 5.48 -3.40 11.49
CA SER A 29 4.07 -3.26 11.12
C SER A 29 3.81 -3.89 9.76
N VAL A 30 2.67 -4.58 9.67
CA VAL A 30 2.18 -5.20 8.43
C VAL A 30 0.86 -4.52 8.05
N VAL A 31 0.82 -3.94 6.86
CA VAL A 31 -0.40 -3.38 6.29
C VAL A 31 -0.90 -4.34 5.23
N LYS A 32 -2.17 -4.75 5.32
CA LYS A 32 -2.82 -5.61 4.32
C LYS A 32 -4.09 -4.95 3.80
N GLY A 33 -4.42 -5.23 2.54
CA GLY A 33 -5.66 -4.80 1.93
C GLY A 33 -5.80 -5.33 0.51
N GLU A 34 -6.94 -5.06 -0.11
CA GLU A 34 -7.14 -5.32 -1.53
C GLU A 34 -6.27 -4.37 -2.37
N THR A 35 -6.11 -3.12 -1.93
CA THR A 35 -5.23 -2.13 -2.55
C THR A 35 -4.51 -1.29 -1.49
N ILE A 36 -3.24 -0.98 -1.74
CA ILE A 36 -2.43 -0.04 -0.94
C ILE A 36 -1.89 1.04 -1.87
N VAL A 37 -2.15 2.30 -1.56
CA VAL A 37 -1.65 3.47 -2.30
C VAL A 37 -0.75 4.28 -1.39
N TYR A 38 0.44 4.60 -1.88
CA TYR A 38 1.39 5.48 -1.22
C TYR A 38 1.65 6.72 -2.08
N ASP A 39 1.23 7.87 -1.55
CA ASP A 39 1.49 9.20 -2.11
C ASP A 39 2.79 9.72 -1.48
N MET A 40 3.88 9.77 -2.28
CA MET A 40 5.19 10.22 -1.80
C MET A 40 5.29 11.73 -1.61
N GLU A 41 4.41 12.51 -2.21
CA GLU A 41 4.42 13.96 -2.02
C GLU A 41 3.83 14.35 -0.66
N LYS A 42 2.79 13.64 -0.24
CA LYS A 42 2.14 13.84 1.05
C LYS A 42 2.67 12.93 2.15
N GLU A 43 3.51 11.97 1.80
CA GLU A 43 3.95 10.88 2.66
C GLU A 43 2.77 10.13 3.30
N GLN A 44 1.70 9.94 2.53
CA GLN A 44 0.45 9.33 3.01
C GLN A 44 0.27 7.92 2.45
N LEU A 45 -0.07 7.00 3.34
CA LEU A 45 -0.44 5.63 3.00
C LEU A 45 -1.93 5.43 3.19
N LYS A 46 -2.60 4.88 2.17
CA LYS A 46 -4.01 4.49 2.20
C LYS A 46 -4.14 3.03 1.81
N ALA A 47 -4.76 2.24 2.66
CA ALA A 47 -5.11 0.86 2.37
C ALA A 47 -6.63 0.74 2.29
N THR A 48 -7.13 0.03 1.28
CA THR A 48 -8.54 -0.33 1.15
C THR A 48 -8.63 -1.85 1.14
N GLY A 49 -9.44 -2.39 2.04
CA GLY A 49 -9.65 -3.82 2.22
C GLY A 49 -10.30 -4.10 3.57
N ASP A 50 -10.91 -5.28 3.71
CA ASP A 50 -11.68 -5.67 4.89
C ASP A 50 -10.82 -5.52 6.15
N GLY A 51 -11.18 -4.49 6.93
CA GLY A 51 -10.37 -3.94 7.99
C GLY A 51 -9.94 -5.00 8.99
N SER A 52 -8.63 -5.16 9.13
CA SER A 52 -8.01 -5.64 10.35
C SER A 52 -6.85 -4.72 10.70
N GLY A 53 -7.13 -3.42 10.73
CA GLY A 53 -6.36 -2.48 11.54
C GLY A 53 -6.91 -2.57 12.95
N SER A 54 -6.39 -3.49 13.76
CA SER A 54 -6.52 -3.41 15.21
C SER A 54 -5.69 -2.23 15.69
N GLU A 55 -6.34 -1.34 16.44
CA GLU A 55 -5.80 -0.18 17.16
C GLU A 55 -4.58 -0.51 18.05
#